data_AF-A0A371NSL8-F1
#
_entry.id   AF-A0A371NSL8-F1
#
_cell.length_a   1.000
_cell.length_b   1.000
_cell.length_c   1.000
_cell.angle_alpha   90.00
_cell.angle_beta   90.00
_cell.angle_gamma   90.00
#
_symmetry.space_group_name_H-M   'P 1'
#
loop_
_entity.id
_entity.type
_entity.pdbx_description
1 polymer ?
#
loop_
_entity_poly.entity_id
_entity_poly.type
_entity_poly.pdbx_seq_one_letter_code
_entity_poly.pdbx_strand_id
1 'polypeptide(L)' 'MLEHRTNLIDGIRSANPTFAEATLIKLDDGSYLDIWRWESAEDMQRASQVAASIPLVGATLSLTADHSVLDGEVLDRR' A
#
# COMPACT_ATOMS: atom_id res chain seq x y z
N MET A 1 -13.40 -4.71 -4.28
CA MET A 1 -11.94 -4.52 -4.25
C MET A 1 -11.56 -3.04 -4.34
N LEU A 2 -11.84 -2.33 -5.45
CA LEU A 2 -11.41 -0.93 -5.61
C LEU A 2 -11.89 0.02 -4.49
N GLU A 3 -13.16 -0.08 -4.07
CA GLU A 3 -13.69 0.73 -2.97
C GLU A 3 -12.97 0.47 -1.64
N HIS A 4 -12.68 -0.79 -1.33
CA HIS A 4 -11.93 -1.16 -0.12
C HIS A 4 -10.50 -0.62 -0.17
N ARG A 5 -9.88 -0.66 -1.35
CA ARG A 5 -8.57 -0.07 -1.57
C ARG A 5 -8.58 1.45 -1.38
N THR A 6 -9.58 2.16 -1.91
CA THR A 6 -9.72 3.61 -1.71
C THR A 6 -9.77 3.95 -0.23
N ASN A 7 -10.64 3.27 0.52
CA ASN A 7 -10.74 3.47 1.96
C ASN A 7 -9.41 3.18 2.68
N LEU A 8 -8.68 2.13 2.26
CA LEU A 8 -7.38 1.78 2.83
C LEU A 8 -6.36 2.90 2.63
N ILE A 9 -6.24 3.42 1.40
CA ILE A 9 -5.31 4.51 1.09
C ILE A 9 -5.66 5.78 1.87
N ASP A 10 -6.94 6.11 2.00
CA ASP A 10 -7.38 7.28 2.75
C ASP A 10 -7.06 7.14 4.25
N GLY A 11 -7.26 5.95 4.82
CA GLY A 11 -6.86 5.64 6.20
C GLY A 11 -5.35 5.78 6.43
N ILE A 12 -4.54 5.24 5.51
CA ILE A 12 -3.08 5.30 5.58
C ILE A 12 -2.59 6.74 5.45
N ARG A 13 -3.13 7.54 4.53
CA ARG A 13 -2.81 8.98 4.38
C ARG A 13 -3.15 9.78 5.62
N SER A 14 -4.32 9.53 6.21
CA SER A 14 -4.75 10.20 7.43
C SER A 14 -3.79 9.94 8.60
N ALA A 15 -3.30 8.70 8.71
CA ALA A 15 -2.35 8.31 9.76
C ALA A 15 -0.89 8.71 9.45
N ASN A 16 -0.53 8.89 8.18
CA ASN A 16 0.85 9.11 7.73
C ASN A 16 0.91 10.25 6.70
N PRO A 17 1.12 11.50 7.12
CA PRO A 17 1.17 12.66 6.22
C PRO A 17 2.29 12.62 5.17
N THR A 18 3.30 11.77 5.37
CA THR A 18 4.44 11.57 4.45
C THR A 18 4.21 10.46 3.43
N PHE A 19 3.02 9.85 3.42
CA PHE A 19 2.60 8.96 2.34
C PHE A 19 2.45 9.76 1.05
N ALA A 20 3.24 9.41 0.04
CA ALA A 20 3.36 10.23 -1.15
C ALA A 20 2.34 9.84 -2.23
N GLU A 21 2.27 8.55 -2.57
CA GLU A 21 1.51 8.10 -3.73
C GLU A 21 1.13 6.62 -3.63
N ALA A 22 -0.01 6.25 -4.22
CA ALA A 22 -0.44 4.86 -4.38
C ALA A 22 -0.86 4.61 -5.83
N THR A 23 -0.27 3.61 -6.49
CA THR A 23 -0.62 3.23 -7.87
C THR A 23 -1.02 1.77 -7.90
N LEU A 24 -2.28 1.50 -8.30
CA LEU A 24 -2.76 0.13 -8.53
C LEU A 24 -2.79 -0.17 -10.02
N ILE A 25 -2.17 -1.27 -10.40
CA ILE A 25 -2.10 -1.75 -11.77
C ILE A 25 -2.75 -3.13 -11.81
N LYS A 26 -3.72 -3.32 -12.70
CA LYS A 26 -4.20 -4.66 -13.05
C LYS A 26 -3.26 -5.23 -14.12
N LEU A 27 -2.70 -6.40 -13.86
CA LEU A 27 -1.81 -7.09 -14.78
C LEU A 27 -2.60 -7.98 -15.74
N ASP A 28 -1.97 -8.37 -16.85
CA ASP A 28 -2.60 -9.15 -17.93
C ASP A 28 -3.05 -10.56 -17.46
N ASP A 29 -2.33 -11.14 -16.50
CA ASP A 29 -2.68 -12.42 -15.88
C ASP A 29 -3.85 -12.32 -14.89
N GLY A 30 -4.42 -11.12 -14.71
CA GLY A 30 -5.53 -10.84 -13.81
C GLY A 30 -5.12 -10.57 -12.36
N SER A 31 -3.83 -10.67 -12.02
CA SER A 31 -3.31 -10.24 -10.73
C SER A 31 -3.20 -8.71 -10.65
N TYR A 32 -2.85 -8.20 -9.47
CA TYR A 32 -2.71 -6.76 -9.22
C TYR A 32 -1.33 -6.46 -8.65
N LEU A 33 -0.72 -5.39 -9.16
CA LEU A 33 0.48 -4.78 -8.59
C LEU A 33 0.05 -3.48 -7.91
N ASP A 34 0.31 -3.37 -6.60
CA ASP A 34 0.03 -2.16 -5.83
C ASP A 34 1.34 -1.53 -5.35
N ILE A 35 1.66 -0.35 -5.88
CA ILE A 35 2.92 0.36 -5.62
C ILE A 35 2.63 1.52 -4.68
N TRP A 36 3.28 1.50 -3.53
CA TRP A 36 3.11 2.48 -2.46
C TRP A 36 4.40 3.27 -2.30
N ARG A 37 4.33 4.58 -2.49
CA ARG A 37 5.47 5.48 -2.41
C ARG A 37 5.44 6.27 -1.10
N TRP A 38 6.61 6.35 -0.49
CA TRP A 38 6.86 7.10 0.72
C TRP A 38 7.98 8.11 0.47
N GLU A 39 7.93 9.25 1.14
CA GLU A 39 9.02 10.24 1.10
C GLU A 39 10.26 9.78 1.89
N SER A 40 10.11 8.80 2.79
CA SER A 40 11.19 8.22 3.58
C SER A 40 10.98 6.73 3.83
N ALA A 41 12.07 5.96 3.79
CA ALA A 41 12.07 4.54 4.18
C ALA A 41 11.68 4.36 5.65
N GLU A 42 12.03 5.31 6.53
CA GLU A 42 11.64 5.26 7.94
C GLU A 42 10.12 5.35 8.12
N ASP A 43 9.45 6.22 7.35
CA ASP A 43 8.00 6.38 7.42
C ASP A 43 7.26 5.18 6.87
N MET A 44 7.77 4.61 5.77
CA MET A 44 7.29 3.32 5.25
C MET A 44 7.35 2.24 6.33
N GLN A 45 8.49 2.13 7.03
CA GLN A 45 8.68 1.12 8.08
C GLN A 45 7.76 1.36 9.28
N ARG A 46 7.59 2.61 9.73
CA ARG A 46 6.62 2.95 10.79
C ARG A 46 5.20 2.58 10.40
N ALA A 47 4.78 2.94 9.19
CA ALA A 47 3.46 2.62 8.67
C ALA A 47 3.23 1.11 8.58
N SER A 48 4.23 0.35 8.13
CA SER A 48 4.19 -1.12 8.08
C SER A 48 4.03 -1.74 9.47
N GLN A 49 4.77 -1.26 10.47
CA GLN A 49 4.68 -1.76 11.85
C GLN A 49 3.28 -1.57 12.46
N VAL A 50 2.61 -0.46 12.14
CA VAL A 50 1.25 -0.19 12.64
C VAL A 50 0.16 -0.77 11.75
N ALA A 51 0.46 -1.15 10.50
CA ALA A 51 -0.53 -1.64 9.53
C ALA A 51 -1.32 -2.85 10.06
N ALA A 52 -0.67 -3.79 10.75
CA ALA A 52 -1.33 -4.94 11.34
C ALA A 52 -2.41 -4.59 12.38
N SER A 53 -2.31 -3.40 13.00
CA SER A 53 -3.29 -2.93 13.99
C SER A 53 -4.48 -2.17 13.36
N ILE A 54 -4.43 -1.91 12.05
CA ILE A 54 -5.50 -1.22 11.32
C ILE A 54 -6.49 -2.27 10.80
N PRO A 55 -7.74 -2.33 11.29
CA PRO A 55 -8.70 -3.38 10.90
C PRO A 55 -8.94 -3.42 9.37
N LEU A 56 -8.88 -2.26 8.73
CA LEU A 56 -9.05 -2.11 7.29
C LEU A 56 -7.94 -2.80 6.47
N VAL A 57 -6.72 -2.92 7.02
CA VAL A 57 -5.62 -3.67 6.40
C VAL A 57 -5.98 -5.15 6.38
N GLY A 58 -6.42 -5.72 7.51
CA GLY A 58 -6.86 -7.12 7.59
C GLY A 58 -8.05 -7.44 6.66
N ALA A 59 -9.02 -6.53 6.59
CA ALA A 59 -10.16 -6.68 5.69
C ALA A 59 -9.75 -6.66 4.20
N THR A 60 -8.77 -5.82 3.85
CA THR A 60 -8.26 -5.74 2.47
C THR A 60 -7.40 -6.95 2.11
N LEU A 61 -6.54 -7.42 3.03
CA LEU A 61 -5.74 -8.64 2.85
C LEU A 61 -6.62 -9.90 2.75
N SER A 62 -7.79 -9.92 3.39
CA SER A 62 -8.74 -11.03 3.24
C SER A 62 -9.32 -11.13 1.82
N LEU A 63 -9.14 -10.12 0.97
CA LEU A 63 -9.52 -10.13 -0.44
C LEU A 63 -8.43 -10.68 -1.36
N THR A 64 -7.21 -10.93 -0.84
CA THR A 64 -6.11 -11.52 -1.61
C THR A 64 -5.99 -13.02 -1.33
N ALA A 65 -5.85 -13.82 -2.38
CA ALA A 65 -5.64 -15.27 -2.25
C ALA A 65 -4.18 -15.61 -1.94
N ASP A 66 -3.25 -14.87 -2.56
CA ASP A 66 -1.82 -14.91 -2.33
C ASP A 66 -1.27 -13.47 -2.46
N HIS A 67 -0.21 -13.16 -1.74
CA HIS A 67 0.48 -11.87 -1.85
C HIS A 67 1.95 -11.98 -1.43
N SER A 68 2.77 -11.13 -2.03
CA SER A 68 4.13 -10.86 -1.59
C SER A 68 4.34 -9.36 -1.52
N VAL A 69 5.24 -8.93 -0.64
CA VAL A 69 5.60 -7.52 -0.46
C VAL A 69 7.12 -7.43 -0.57
N LEU A 70 7.58 -6.46 -1.36
CA LEU A 70 8.99 -6.15 -1.52
C LEU A 70 9.19 -4.65 -1.34
N ASP A 71 10.23 -4.31 -0.59
CA ASP A 71 10.67 -2.93 -0.43
C ASP A 71 11.71 -2.58 -1.51
N GLY A 72 11.76 -1.31 -1.90
CA GLY A 72 12.71 -0.83 -2.90
C GLY A 72 12.92 0.68 -2.83
N GLU A 73 13.94 1.16 -3.54
CA GLU A 73 14.29 2.58 -3.64
C GLU A 73 14.05 3.09 -5.06
N VAL A 74 13.53 4.31 -5.17
CA VAL A 74 13.31 4.97 -6.45
C VAL A 74 14.59 5.70 -6.84
N LEU A 75 15.26 5.20 -7.87
CA LEU A 75 16.51 5.80 -8.37
C LEU A 75 16.26 6.87 -9.47
N ASP A 76 15.15 6.78 -10.21
CA ASP A 76 14.75 7.73 -11.25
C ASP A 76 13.21 7.79 -11.36
N ARG A 77 12.67 8.98 -11.62
CA ARG A 77 11.26 9.23 -11.94
C ARG A 77 11.17 10.48 -12.81
N ARG A 78 10.25 10.48 -13.78
CA ARG A 78 9.99 11.62 -14.67
C ARG A 78 8.51 11.94 -14.71
#